data_AF-A0AAD8A9U7-F1
#
_entry.id   AF-A0AAD8A9U7-F1
#
_cell.length_a   1.000
_cell.length_b   1.000
_cell.length_c   1.000
_cell.angle_alpha   90.00
_cell.angle_beta   90.00
_cell.angle_gamma   90.00
#
_symmetry.space_group_name_H-M   'P 1'
#
loop_
_entity.id
_entity.type
_entity.pdbx_description
1 polymer ?
#
loop_
_entity_poly.entity_id
_entity_poly.type
_entity_poly.pdbx_seq_one_letter_code
_entity_poly.pdbx_strand_id
1 'polypeptide(L)'
;TVTVDGQVVYEATGRQTGNPAADYSEGASHVLAVIHQILNHHRTLEQKWHAKKIKLHQRLALRLFQEDVKQVLDWLANHGEVFLRKNIGIGRNLQKARVYQKSHEHFENVAQ
;
A
#
# COMPACT_ATOMS: atom_id res chain seq x y z
N THR A 1 -29.76 -57.24 40.82
CA THR A 1 -29.66 -58.67 40.49
C THR A 1 -31.06 -59.27 40.51
N VAL A 2 -31.64 -59.47 39.34
CA VAL A 2 -32.91 -60.19 39.19
C VAL A 2 -32.59 -61.48 38.44
N THR A 3 -32.88 -62.62 39.08
CA THR A 3 -32.70 -63.95 38.49
C THR A 3 -34.08 -64.47 38.09
N VAL A 4 -34.30 -64.62 36.79
CA VAL A 4 -35.38 -65.46 36.27
C VAL A 4 -34.71 -66.42 35.29
N ASP A 5 -34.90 -67.72 35.51
CA ASP A 5 -34.40 -68.84 34.69
C ASP A 5 -32.88 -69.10 34.65
N GLY A 6 -32.19 -68.96 35.79
CA GLY A 6 -30.92 -69.66 36.03
C GLY A 6 -29.70 -69.24 35.17
N GLN A 7 -29.83 -68.28 34.25
CA GLN A 7 -28.70 -67.61 33.62
C GLN A 7 -28.37 -66.32 34.39
N VAL A 8 -27.13 -66.25 34.90
CA VAL A 8 -26.59 -65.01 35.48
C VAL A 8 -26.35 -64.04 34.33
N VAL A 9 -27.32 -63.17 34.05
CA VAL A 9 -27.11 -62.06 33.11
C VAL A 9 -26.37 -60.97 33.87
N TYR A 10 -25.07 -60.87 33.66
CA TYR A 10 -24.27 -59.75 34.13
C TYR A 10 -24.72 -58.53 33.31
N GLU A 11 -25.44 -57.59 33.94
CA GLU A 11 -25.57 -56.23 33.41
C GLU A 11 -24.18 -55.62 33.37
N ALA A 12 -23.52 -55.74 32.22
CA ALA A 12 -22.35 -54.94 31.89
C ALA A 12 -22.83 -53.49 31.83
N THR A 13 -22.70 -52.79 32.96
CA THR A 13 -22.75 -51.33 33.00
C THR A 13 -21.60 -50.84 32.14
N GLY A 14 -21.89 -50.67 30.85
CA GLY A 14 -20.96 -50.13 29.87
C GLY A 14 -20.58 -48.72 30.29
N ARG A 15 -19.48 -48.58 31.02
CA ARG A 15 -18.71 -47.35 30.99
C ARG A 15 -18.31 -47.17 29.52
N GLN A 16 -18.92 -46.18 28.86
CA GLN A 16 -18.36 -45.60 27.66
C GLN A 16 -16.99 -45.03 28.05
N THR A 17 -15.97 -45.88 28.01
CA THR A 17 -14.59 -45.44 27.92
C THR A 17 -14.43 -44.97 26.49
N GLY A 18 -14.70 -43.68 26.25
CA GLY A 18 -14.36 -43.03 24.99
C GLY A 18 -12.92 -43.39 24.65
N ASN A 19 -12.67 -43.77 23.39
CA ASN A 19 -11.34 -44.16 22.96
C ASN A 19 -10.44 -42.92 23.01
N PRO A 20 -9.50 -42.81 23.97
CA PRO A 20 -8.72 -41.59 24.16
C PRO A 20 -7.91 -41.24 22.91
N ALA A 21 -7.47 -42.24 22.13
CA ALA A 21 -6.76 -42.00 20.88
C ALA A 21 -7.62 -41.28 19.82
N ALA A 22 -8.93 -41.52 19.81
CA ALA A 22 -9.86 -40.82 18.92
C ALA A 22 -10.03 -39.35 19.34
N ASP A 23 -10.21 -39.08 20.63
CA ASP A 23 -10.32 -37.71 21.17
C ASP A 23 -9.04 -36.89 20.90
N TYR A 24 -7.85 -37.50 21.04
CA TYR A 24 -6.60 -36.85 20.67
C TYR A 24 -6.51 -36.56 19.16
N SER A 25 -6.94 -37.49 18.32
CA SER A 25 -6.92 -37.33 16.85
C SER A 25 -7.86 -36.22 16.37
N GLU A 26 -9.02 -36.08 17.02
CA GLU A 26 -9.99 -35.02 16.78
C GLU A 26 -9.45 -33.66 17.23
N GLY A 27 -8.89 -33.59 18.44
CA GLY A 27 -8.24 -32.37 18.95
C GLY A 27 -7.08 -31.91 18.06
N ALA A 28 -6.22 -32.84 17.62
CA ALA A 28 -5.12 -32.54 16.70
C ALA A 28 -5.64 -32.03 15.34
N SER A 29 -6.71 -32.63 14.81
CA SER A 29 -7.34 -32.20 13.56
C SER A 29 -7.94 -30.79 13.69
N HIS A 30 -8.58 -30.50 14.83
CA HIS A 30 -9.12 -29.17 15.11
C HIS A 30 -8.01 -28.12 15.19
N VAL A 31 -6.93 -28.39 15.92
CA VAL A 31 -5.78 -27.48 16.02
C VAL A 31 -5.18 -27.21 14.64
N LEU A 32 -5.01 -28.24 13.81
CA LEU A 32 -4.52 -28.08 12.43
C LEU A 32 -5.45 -27.20 11.59
N ALA A 33 -6.77 -27.39 11.70
CA ALA A 33 -7.75 -26.57 11.00
C ALA A 33 -7.68 -25.09 11.42
N VAL A 34 -7.54 -24.81 12.73
CA VAL A 34 -7.38 -23.45 13.24
C VAL A 34 -6.07 -22.83 12.75
N ILE A 35 -4.96 -23.58 12.74
CA ILE A 35 -3.69 -23.11 12.17
C ILE A 35 -3.85 -22.74 10.70
N HIS A 36 -4.48 -23.60 9.89
CA HIS A 36 -4.74 -23.29 8.47
C HIS A 36 -5.60 -22.04 8.30
N GLN A 37 -6.62 -21.86 9.14
CA GLN A 37 -7.43 -20.65 9.13
C GLN A 37 -6.59 -19.42 9.47
N ILE A 38 -5.77 -19.45 10.51
CA ILE A 38 -4.90 -18.32 10.90
C ILE A 38 -3.94 -17.96 9.75
N LEU A 39 -3.30 -18.94 9.12
CA LEU A 39 -2.40 -18.71 7.99
C LEU A 39 -3.12 -18.10 6.78
N ASN A 40 -4.35 -18.55 6.49
CA ASN A 40 -5.17 -17.95 5.44
C ASN A 40 -5.57 -16.50 5.74
N HIS A 41 -5.97 -16.20 6.98
CA HIS A 41 -6.28 -14.84 7.40
C HIS A 41 -5.04 -13.95 7.31
N HIS A 42 -3.87 -14.44 7.74
CA HIS A 42 -2.61 -13.73 7.63
C HIS A 42 -2.27 -13.36 6.18
N ARG A 43 -2.30 -14.34 5.26
CA ARG A 43 -2.09 -14.09 3.82
C ARG A 43 -3.07 -13.06 3.24
N THR A 44 -4.34 -13.16 3.63
CA THR A 44 -5.38 -12.23 3.16
C THR A 44 -5.14 -10.80 3.65
N LEU A 45 -4.71 -10.65 4.90
CA LEU A 45 -4.36 -9.35 5.48
C LEU A 45 -3.13 -8.75 4.80
N GLU A 46 -2.12 -9.57 4.55
CA GLU A 46 -0.90 -9.16 3.84
C GLU A 46 -1.21 -8.66 2.43
N GLN A 47 -2.02 -9.39 1.66
CA GLN A 47 -2.46 -8.99 0.32
C GLN A 47 -3.22 -7.65 0.35
N LYS A 48 -4.16 -7.48 1.29
CA LYS A 48 -4.93 -6.23 1.45
C LYS A 48 -4.03 -5.06 1.82
N TRP A 49 -3.07 -5.27 2.72
CA TRP A 49 -2.09 -4.26 3.11
C TRP A 49 -1.21 -3.87 1.92
N HIS A 50 -0.69 -4.85 1.18
CA HIS A 50 0.18 -4.60 0.04
C HIS A 50 -0.53 -3.79 -1.06
N ALA A 51 -1.78 -4.15 -1.38
CA ALA A 51 -2.60 -3.41 -2.33
C ALA A 51 -2.84 -1.95 -1.89
N LYS A 52 -3.08 -1.72 -0.59
CA LYS A 52 -3.24 -0.36 -0.04
C LYS A 52 -1.91 0.42 -0.09
N LYS A 53 -0.79 -0.22 0.23
CA LYS A 53 0.55 0.38 0.16
C LYS A 53 0.86 0.86 -1.26
N ILE A 54 0.64 0.02 -2.27
CA ILE A 54 0.83 0.39 -3.69
C ILE A 54 -0.02 1.60 -4.05
N LYS A 55 -1.33 1.58 -3.74
CA LYS A 55 -2.23 2.69 -4.04
C LYS A 55 -1.80 3.99 -3.36
N LEU A 56 -1.26 3.92 -2.14
CA LEU A 56 -0.76 5.09 -1.44
C LEU A 56 0.47 5.69 -2.13
N HIS A 57 1.44 4.84 -2.51
CA HIS A 57 2.62 5.29 -3.26
C HIS A 57 2.25 5.91 -4.62
N GLN A 58 1.31 5.31 -5.35
CA GLN A 58 0.83 5.85 -6.62
C GLN A 58 0.16 7.23 -6.44
N ARG A 59 -0.64 7.41 -5.39
CA ARG A 59 -1.26 8.70 -5.08
C ARG A 59 -0.23 9.77 -4.70
N LEU A 60 0.79 9.39 -3.95
CA LEU A 60 1.90 10.28 -3.61
C LEU A 60 2.66 10.70 -4.85
N ALA A 61 3.03 9.76 -5.71
CA ALA A 61 3.72 10.04 -6.97
C ALA A 61 2.91 10.98 -7.87
N LEU A 62 1.58 10.77 -7.97
CA LEU A 62 0.70 11.66 -8.73
C LEU A 62 0.65 13.07 -8.14
N ARG A 63 0.57 13.20 -6.80
CA ARG A 63 0.57 14.49 -6.10
C ARG A 63 1.87 15.27 -6.37
N LEU A 64 3.02 14.60 -6.27
CA LEU A 64 4.32 15.19 -6.55
C LEU A 64 4.41 15.65 -8.01
N PHE A 65 4.01 14.80 -8.96
CA PHE A 65 3.99 15.16 -10.37
C PHE A 65 3.09 16.39 -10.65
N GLN A 66 1.91 16.46 -10.01
CA GLN A 66 1.03 17.62 -10.14
C GLN A 66 1.66 18.90 -9.58
N GLU A 67 2.41 18.79 -8.49
CA GLU A 67 3.15 19.91 -7.91
C GLU A 67 4.27 20.35 -8.84
N ASP A 68 5.05 19.42 -9.39
CA ASP A 68 6.12 19.71 -10.35
C ASP A 68 5.57 20.41 -11.60
N VAL A 69 4.48 19.90 -12.18
CA VAL A 69 3.81 20.54 -13.32
C VAL A 69 3.34 21.95 -12.96
N LYS A 70 2.77 22.13 -11.76
CA LYS A 70 2.35 23.45 -11.31
C LYS A 70 3.54 24.40 -11.19
N GLN A 71 4.65 23.96 -10.61
CA GLN A 71 5.86 24.79 -10.49
C GLN A 71 6.37 25.22 -11.87
N VAL A 72 6.39 24.30 -12.86
CA VAL A 72 6.77 24.62 -14.24
C VAL A 72 5.83 25.64 -14.86
N LEU A 73 4.51 25.48 -14.69
CA LEU A 73 3.52 26.43 -15.21
C LEU A 73 3.65 27.82 -14.57
N ASP A 74 3.81 27.86 -13.25
CA ASP A 74 4.01 29.11 -12.50
C ASP A 74 5.33 29.78 -12.93
N TRP A 75 6.38 29.00 -13.19
CA TRP A 75 7.64 29.54 -13.71
C TRP A 75 7.48 30.14 -15.10
N LEU A 76 6.83 29.44 -16.03
CA LEU A 76 6.56 29.94 -17.39
C LEU A 76 5.75 31.23 -17.37
N ALA A 77 4.69 31.30 -16.56
CA ALA A 77 3.81 32.46 -16.50
C ALA A 77 4.48 33.69 -15.85
N ASN A 78 5.22 33.49 -14.76
CA ASN A 78 5.75 34.58 -13.96
C ASN A 78 7.13 35.07 -14.42
N HIS A 79 7.96 34.16 -14.96
CA HIS A 79 9.32 34.49 -15.39
C HIS A 79 9.42 34.49 -16.91
N GLY A 80 9.01 33.40 -17.57
CA GLY A 80 9.10 33.24 -19.03
C GLY A 80 8.35 34.33 -19.79
N GLU A 81 7.04 34.42 -19.61
CA GLU A 81 6.18 35.37 -20.32
C GLU A 81 6.49 36.84 -19.97
N VAL A 82 6.94 37.11 -18.75
CA VAL A 82 7.35 38.44 -18.33
C VAL A 82 8.67 38.83 -19.00
N PHE A 83 9.62 37.90 -19.10
CA PHE A 83 10.89 38.12 -19.79
C PHE A 83 10.67 38.37 -21.27
N LEU A 84 9.86 37.54 -21.94
CA LEU A 84 9.57 37.69 -23.38
C LEU A 84 8.88 39.02 -23.70
N ARG A 85 7.90 39.45 -22.89
CA ARG A 85 7.24 40.76 -23.08
C ARG A 85 8.19 41.95 -22.90
N LYS A 86 9.18 41.86 -22.02
CA LYS A 86 10.14 42.96 -21.76
C LYS A 86 11.25 43.02 -22.81
N ASN A 87 11.57 41.91 -23.47
CA ASN A 87 12.75 41.76 -24.32
C ASN A 87 12.39 41.45 -25.79
N ILE A 88 11.56 42.30 -26.42
CA ILE A 88 11.06 42.09 -27.79
C ILE A 88 12.03 42.59 -28.89
N GLY A 89 13.28 42.94 -28.56
CA GLY A 89 14.22 43.48 -29.54
C GLY A 89 15.68 43.52 -29.08
N ILE A 90 16.60 43.64 -30.05
CA ILE A 90 18.06 43.50 -29.86
C ILE A 90 18.73 44.77 -29.26
N GLY A 91 18.01 45.90 -29.26
CA GLY A 91 18.51 47.20 -28.79
C GLY A 91 19.08 48.04 -29.93
N ARG A 92 18.61 49.29 -30.03
CA ARG A 92 18.97 50.22 -31.13
C ARG A 92 20.38 50.82 -31.00
N ASN A 93 21.12 50.47 -29.95
CA ASN A 93 22.49 50.91 -29.69
C ASN A 93 23.21 49.95 -28.72
N LEU A 94 24.53 50.06 -28.63
CA LEU A 94 25.39 49.20 -27.81
C LEU A 94 24.98 49.18 -26.33
N GLN A 95 24.59 50.34 -25.78
CA GLN A 95 24.18 50.45 -24.38
C GLN A 95 22.90 49.63 -24.11
N LYS A 96 21.89 49.74 -24.98
CA LYS A 96 20.66 48.93 -24.86
C LYS A 96 20.91 47.45 -25.10
N ALA A 97 21.75 47.09 -26.05
CA ALA A 97 22.11 45.69 -26.30
C ALA A 97 22.76 45.04 -25.07
N ARG A 98 23.67 45.74 -24.37
CA ARG A 98 24.27 45.26 -23.12
C ARG A 98 23.25 45.08 -21.99
N VAL A 99 22.25 45.95 -21.89
CA VAL A 99 21.17 45.80 -20.91
C VAL A 99 20.33 44.55 -21.18
N TYR A 100 20.00 44.28 -22.46
CA TYR A 100 19.29 43.06 -22.84
C TYR A 100 20.13 41.80 -22.61
N GLN A 101 21.42 41.83 -22.88
CA GLN A 101 22.34 40.74 -22.57
C GLN A 101 22.35 40.43 -21.07
N LYS A 102 22.50 41.45 -20.20
CA LYS A 102 22.48 41.26 -18.75
C LYS A 102 21.14 40.75 -18.25
N SER A 103 20.03 41.18 -18.86
CA SER A 103 18.71 40.64 -18.55
C SER A 103 18.59 39.17 -18.94
N HIS A 104 19.20 38.76 -20.05
CA HIS A 104 19.23 37.37 -20.51
C HIS A 104 20.07 36.48 -19.59
N GLU A 105 21.28 36.92 -19.23
CA GLU A 105 22.13 36.23 -18.23
C GLU A 105 21.40 36.06 -16.90
N HIS A 106 20.68 37.08 -16.44
CA HIS A 106 19.86 36.98 -15.23
C HIS A 106 18.70 35.97 -15.39
N PHE A 107 18.07 35.92 -16.55
CA PHE A 107 16.98 34.98 -16.84
C PHE A 107 17.47 33.53 -16.85
N GLU A 108 18.64 33.24 -17.44
CA GLU A 108 19.24 31.90 -17.42
C GLU A 108 19.53 31.40 -16.01
N ASN A 109 20.02 32.27 -15.11
CA ASN A 109 20.28 31.90 -13.72
C ASN A 109 18.99 31.58 -12.91
N VAL A 110 17.83 32.09 -13.35
CA VAL A 110 16.53 31.85 -12.69
C VAL A 110 15.83 30.61 -13.27
N ALA A 111 16.32 30.08 -14.40
CA ALA A 111 15.82 28.88 -15.06
C ALA A 111 16.50 27.58 -14.58
N GLN A 112 17.57 27.69 -13.79
CA GLN A 112 18.46 26.61 -13.36
C GLN A 112 18.10 26.11 -11.96
#